data_AF-Q4UAI6-F1
#
_entry.id   AF-Q4UAI6-F1
#
_cell.length_a   1.000
_cell.length_b   1.000
_cell.length_c   1.000
_cell.angle_alpha   90.00
_cell.angle_beta   90.00
_cell.angle_gamma   90.00
#
_symmetry.space_group_name_H-M   'P 1'
#
loop_
_entity.id
_entity.type
_entity.pdbx_description
1 polymer ?
#
loop_
_entity_poly.entity_id
_entity_poly.type
_entity_poly.pdbx_seq_one_letter_code
_entity_poly.pdbx_strand_id
1 'polypeptide(L)'
;MVLEINSNPFLSILEKNYPNLYKSIFYNNNNKFIILIPNSQILINTQINDIFIKSHILMETNIEKNYINKCGQIIEMLNDTFITSFGFNNYNICNIIQKYKFNNSIQCNFIPNTISISYVGSSSLVSS
;
A
#
# COMPACT_ATOMS: atom_id res chain seq x y z
N MET A 1 10.49 2.00 23.59
CA MET A 1 9.84 2.95 22.67
C MET A 1 8.52 2.30 22.26
N VAL A 2 7.43 2.70 22.92
CA VAL A 2 6.09 2.14 22.69
C VAL A 2 5.60 2.66 21.34
N LEU A 3 5.19 1.75 20.46
CA LEU A 3 4.74 2.12 19.13
C LEU A 3 3.53 3.04 19.23
N GLU A 4 3.53 4.11 18.44
CA GLU A 4 2.31 4.80 18.02
C GLU A 4 1.49 3.93 17.03
N ILE A 5 1.42 2.60 17.23
CA ILE A 5 0.44 1.74 16.55
C ILE A 5 -0.98 2.28 16.78
N ASN A 6 -1.21 2.90 17.96
CA ASN A 6 -2.52 3.33 18.40
C ASN A 6 -2.96 4.71 17.89
N SER A 7 -2.12 5.45 17.15
CA SER A 7 -2.50 6.79 16.64
C SER A 7 -2.95 6.77 15.17
N ASN A 8 -2.49 5.80 14.36
CA ASN A 8 -2.87 5.76 12.95
C ASN A 8 -4.22 5.05 12.74
N PRO A 9 -5.25 5.73 12.18
CA PRO A 9 -6.57 5.13 12.00
C PRO A 9 -6.57 3.86 11.13
N PHE A 10 -5.64 3.74 10.17
CA PHE A 10 -5.49 2.55 9.35
C PHE A 10 -5.11 1.33 10.19
N LEU A 11 -4.12 1.46 11.08
CA LEU A 11 -3.69 0.37 11.94
C LEU A 11 -4.77 -0.02 12.96
N SER A 12 -5.48 0.98 13.52
CA SER A 12 -6.60 0.72 14.43
C SER A 12 -7.74 -0.04 13.75
N ILE A 13 -8.05 0.30 12.48
CA ILE A 13 -9.06 -0.42 11.69
C ILE A 13 -8.59 -1.83 11.33
N LEU A 14 -7.32 -1.98 10.96
CA LEU A 14 -6.73 -3.29 10.65
C LEU A 14 -6.80 -4.23 11.86
N GLU A 15 -6.44 -3.75 13.05
CA GLU A 15 -6.50 -4.55 14.29
C GLU A 15 -7.94 -4.92 14.66
N LYS A 16 -8.86 -3.95 14.63
CA LYS A 16 -10.25 -4.14 15.07
C LYS A 16 -11.08 -4.98 14.10
N ASN A 17 -10.98 -4.71 12.80
CA ASN A 17 -11.86 -5.29 11.79
C ASN A 17 -11.23 -6.51 11.11
N TYR A 18 -9.90 -6.64 11.12
CA TYR A 18 -9.17 -7.73 10.47
C TYR A 18 -8.15 -8.38 11.42
N PRO A 19 -8.57 -8.85 12.61
CA PRO A 19 -7.67 -9.27 13.68
C PRO A 19 -6.75 -10.45 13.28
N ASN A 20 -7.24 -11.38 12.46
CA ASN A 20 -6.44 -12.49 11.97
C ASN A 20 -5.34 -12.04 11.01
N LEU A 21 -5.65 -11.09 10.13
CA LEU A 21 -4.68 -10.50 9.21
C LEU A 21 -3.64 -9.68 9.99
N TYR A 22 -4.08 -8.85 10.93
CA TYR A 22 -3.21 -8.09 11.84
C TYR A 22 -2.23 -9.02 12.57
N LYS A 23 -2.73 -10.11 13.17
CA LYS A 23 -1.89 -11.12 13.82
C LYS A 23 -0.90 -11.77 12.85
N SER A 24 -1.35 -12.13 11.65
CA SER A 24 -0.50 -12.73 10.63
C SER A 24 0.64 -11.81 10.16
N ILE A 25 0.47 -10.49 10.27
CA ILE A 25 1.45 -9.50 9.84
C ILE A 25 2.47 -9.20 10.93
N PHE A 26 1.99 -8.97 12.16
CA PHE A 26 2.83 -8.43 13.24
C PHE A 26 3.34 -9.47 14.24
N TYR A 27 2.66 -10.62 14.34
CA TYR A 27 2.96 -11.65 15.35
C TYR A 27 3.41 -12.98 14.73
N ASN A 28 3.24 -13.17 13.42
CA ASN A 28 3.78 -14.34 12.73
C ASN A 28 5.20 -14.05 12.21
N ASN A 29 6.19 -14.73 12.75
CA ASN A 29 7.59 -14.52 12.39
C ASN A 29 8.00 -15.17 11.06
N ASN A 30 7.14 -15.98 10.44
CA ASN A 30 7.52 -16.71 9.22
C ASN A 30 7.41 -15.86 7.94
N ASN A 31 6.71 -14.73 7.99
CA ASN A 31 6.44 -13.89 6.82
C ASN A 31 6.98 -12.48 7.05
N LYS A 32 7.64 -11.93 6.02
CA LYS A 32 8.03 -10.52 5.98
C LYS A 32 7.00 -9.75 5.18
N PHE A 33 6.41 -8.73 5.81
CA PHE A 33 5.44 -7.86 5.18
C PHE A 33 5.94 -6.41 5.18
N ILE A 34 5.63 -5.69 4.11
CA ILE A 34 5.69 -4.24 4.10
C ILE A 34 4.27 -3.71 4.19
N ILE A 35 4.04 -2.78 5.10
CA ILE A 35 2.74 -2.14 5.31
C ILE A 35 2.87 -0.71 4.88
N LEU A 36 2.14 -0.35 3.84
CA LEU A 36 2.00 1.03 3.41
C LEU A 36 0.95 1.68 4.31
N ILE A 37 1.39 2.59 5.16
CA ILE A 37 0.50 3.32 6.07
C ILE A 37 0.11 4.63 5.38
N PRO A 38 -1.15 4.80 4.98
CA PRO A 38 -1.61 6.05 4.41
C PRO A 38 -1.54 7.17 5.46
N ASN A 39 -1.19 8.37 4.99
CA ASN A 39 -1.33 9.58 5.80
C ASN A 39 -2.79 9.75 6.25
N SER A 40 -3.00 10.24 7.48
CA SER A 40 -4.32 10.50 8.05
C SER A 40 -5.21 11.37 7.15
N GLN A 41 -4.64 12.30 6.38
CA GLN A 41 -5.38 13.13 5.42
C GLN A 41 -6.05 12.30 4.31
N ILE A 42 -5.41 11.22 3.85
CA ILE A 42 -5.94 10.33 2.79
C ILE A 42 -7.11 9.51 3.35
N LEU A 43 -7.09 9.23 4.65
CA LEU A 43 -8.14 8.45 5.31
C LEU A 43 -9.43 9.26 5.48
N ILE A 44 -9.37 10.60 5.40
CA ILE A 44 -10.56 11.46 5.46
C ILE A 44 -11.44 11.17 4.23
N ASN A 45 -12.70 10.81 4.47
CA ASN A 45 -13.69 10.46 3.44
C ASN A 45 -13.35 9.26 2.55
N THR A 46 -12.33 8.48 2.90
CA THR A 46 -12.00 7.23 2.19
C THR A 46 -12.74 6.06 2.80
N GLN A 47 -13.41 5.27 1.96
CA GLN A 47 -14.03 4.02 2.39
C GLN A 47 -12.95 2.95 2.61
N ILE A 48 -12.64 2.66 3.87
CA ILE A 48 -11.64 1.65 4.25
C ILE A 48 -12.31 0.27 4.22
N ASN A 49 -12.34 -0.35 3.04
CA ASN A 49 -12.87 -1.69 2.80
C ASN A 49 -11.75 -2.74 2.71
N ASP A 50 -12.12 -4.01 2.51
CA ASP A 50 -11.17 -5.13 2.44
C ASP A 50 -10.17 -4.98 1.27
N ILE A 51 -10.62 -4.46 0.12
CA ILE A 51 -9.75 -4.18 -1.04
C ILE A 51 -8.72 -3.10 -0.68
N PHE A 52 -9.16 -2.03 -0.02
CA PHE A 52 -8.28 -0.97 0.45
C PHE A 52 -7.21 -1.55 1.38
N ILE A 53 -7.60 -2.31 2.41
CA ILE A 53 -6.65 -2.93 3.35
C ILE A 53 -5.65 -3.84 2.64
N LYS A 54 -6.12 -4.75 1.78
CA LYS A 54 -5.28 -5.70 1.05
C LYS A 54 -4.29 -5.02 0.10
N SER A 55 -4.67 -3.90 -0.49
CA SER A 55 -3.79 -3.16 -1.40
C SER A 55 -2.58 -2.52 -0.70
N HIS A 56 -2.66 -2.30 0.61
CA HIS A 56 -1.62 -1.67 1.43
C HIS A 56 -0.67 -2.67 2.12
N ILE A 57 -0.90 -3.98 1.97
CA ILE A 57 -0.09 -5.04 2.57
C ILE A 57 0.70 -5.74 1.48
N LEU A 58 2.01 -5.58 1.50
CA LEU A 58 2.92 -6.08 0.49
C LEU A 58 3.76 -7.24 0.99
N MET A 59 4.08 -8.15 0.08
CA MET A 59 5.02 -9.25 0.28
C MET A 59 6.15 -9.12 -0.73
N GLU A 60 7.37 -9.42 -0.30
CA GLU A 60 8.52 -9.52 -1.20
C GLU A 60 8.28 -10.62 -2.24
N THR A 61 8.71 -10.37 -3.47
CA THR A 61 8.81 -11.40 -4.51
C THR A 61 10.25 -11.87 -4.64
N ASN A 62 10.48 -12.87 -5.50
CA ASN A 62 11.84 -13.31 -5.84
C ASN A 62 12.60 -12.29 -6.71
N ILE A 63 11.91 -11.27 -7.23
CA ILE A 63 12.50 -10.20 -8.02
C ILE A 63 12.79 -9.02 -7.09
N GLU A 64 14.05 -8.56 -7.07
CA GLU A 64 14.45 -7.45 -6.22
C GLU A 64 13.60 -6.20 -6.49
N LYS A 65 13.25 -5.47 -5.43
CA LYS A 65 12.43 -4.24 -5.46
C LYS A 65 11.03 -4.41 -6.05
N ASN A 66 10.59 -5.65 -6.26
CA ASN A 66 9.25 -5.98 -6.72
C ASN A 66 8.49 -6.67 -5.59
N TYR A 67 7.27 -6.20 -5.39
CA TYR A 67 6.38 -6.63 -4.34
C TYR A 67 5.04 -7.04 -4.93
N ILE A 68 4.33 -7.90 -4.22
CA ILE A 68 2.95 -8.24 -4.54
C ILE A 68 2.07 -7.89 -3.35
N ASN A 69 0.98 -7.16 -3.60
CA ASN A 69 0.00 -6.89 -2.55
C ASN A 69 -0.96 -8.08 -2.37
N LYS A 70 -1.79 -8.03 -1.32
CA LYS A 70 -2.79 -9.09 -1.07
C LYS A 70 -3.95 -9.12 -2.08
N CYS A 71 -4.01 -8.15 -3.00
CA CYS A 71 -4.89 -8.17 -4.17
C CYS A 71 -4.25 -8.86 -5.39
N GLY A 72 -2.99 -9.33 -5.29
CA GLY A 72 -2.27 -9.97 -6.39
C GLY A 72 -1.62 -9.00 -7.37
N GLN A 73 -1.55 -7.72 -7.02
CA GLN A 73 -1.04 -6.68 -7.91
C GLN A 73 0.45 -6.42 -7.65
N ILE A 74 1.21 -6.17 -8.72
CA ILE A 74 2.64 -5.93 -8.66
C ILE A 74 2.90 -4.46 -8.31
N ILE A 75 3.83 -4.24 -7.39
CA ILE A 75 4.27 -2.91 -6.96
C ILE A 75 5.80 -2.88 -7.02
N GLU A 76 6.34 -1.88 -7.70
CA GLU A 76 7.77 -1.65 -7.82
C GLU A 76 8.22 -0.57 -6.83
N MET A 77 9.43 -0.71 -6.31
CA MET A 77 10.08 0.30 -5.49
C MET A 77 11.26 0.92 -6.23
N LEU A 78 11.14 2.21 -6.57
CA LEU A 78 12.18 3.00 -7.23
C LEU A 78 12.53 4.19 -6.34
N ASN A 79 13.80 4.33 -5.93
CA ASN A 79 14.30 5.48 -5.15
C ASN A 79 13.36 5.89 -3.98
N ASP A 80 13.06 4.94 -3.08
CA ASP A 80 12.15 5.13 -1.94
C ASP A 80 10.71 5.54 -2.30
N THR A 81 10.29 5.24 -3.52
CA THR A 81 8.96 5.48 -4.02
C THR A 81 8.33 4.15 -4.43
N PHE A 82 7.15 3.83 -3.89
CA PHE A 82 6.35 2.71 -4.37
C PHE A 82 5.50 3.16 -5.55
N ILE A 83 5.55 2.41 -6.64
CA ILE A 83 4.82 2.66 -7.86
C ILE A 83 3.99 1.43 -8.15
N THR A 84 2.68 1.62 -8.32
CA THR A 84 1.80 0.54 -8.75
C THR A 84 2.13 0.16 -10.21
N SER A 85 2.57 -1.08 -10.44
CA SER A 85 2.91 -1.60 -11.77
C SER A 85 1.65 -2.06 -12.54
N PHE A 86 1.84 -2.78 -13.65
CA PHE A 86 0.77 -3.33 -14.49
C PHE A 86 -0.32 -4.08 -13.68
N GLY A 87 -1.59 -3.77 -13.95
CA GLY A 87 -2.75 -4.44 -13.33
C GLY A 87 -3.54 -3.63 -12.29
N PHE A 88 -3.21 -2.36 -12.08
CA PHE A 88 -4.05 -1.43 -11.31
C PHE A 88 -4.97 -0.61 -12.23
N ASN A 89 -6.21 -0.35 -11.78
CA ASN A 89 -7.12 0.57 -12.48
C ASN A 89 -6.62 2.03 -12.44
N ASN A 90 -5.80 2.38 -11.43
CA ASN A 90 -5.26 3.72 -11.24
C ASN A 90 -3.75 3.63 -10.97
N TYR A 91 -2.96 4.42 -11.71
CA TYR A 91 -1.52 4.58 -11.46
C TYR A 91 -1.30 5.48 -10.25
N ASN A 92 -0.70 4.95 -9.19
CA ASN A 92 -0.38 5.68 -7.98
C ASN A 92 1.12 5.62 -7.70
N ILE A 93 1.67 6.78 -7.37
CA ILE A 93 3.03 6.96 -6.90
C ILE A 93 2.95 7.30 -5.41
N CYS A 94 3.64 6.55 -4.56
CA CYS A 94 3.63 6.74 -3.12
C CYS A 94 5.07 6.97 -2.64
N ASN A 95 5.38 8.22 -2.26
CA ASN A 95 6.69 8.57 -1.73
C ASN A 95 6.78 8.15 -0.26
N ILE A 96 7.76 7.34 0.09
CA ILE A 96 7.97 6.92 1.48
C ILE A 96 8.61 8.08 2.24
N ILE A 97 7.90 8.63 3.22
CA ILE A 97 8.40 9.69 4.08
C ILE A 97 9.08 9.15 5.33
N GLN A 98 8.76 7.91 5.73
CA GLN A 98 9.29 7.31 6.93
C GLN A 98 9.22 5.78 6.88
N LYS A 99 10.24 5.12 7.42
CA LYS A 99 10.30 3.66 7.56
C LYS A 99 10.55 3.26 9.01
N TYR A 100 9.74 2.36 9.52
CA TYR A 100 9.92 1.75 10.82
C TYR A 100 9.98 0.24 10.70
N LYS A 101 10.99 -0.38 11.32
CA LYS A 101 11.05 -1.83 11.42
C LYS A 101 10.43 -2.27 12.74
N PHE A 102 9.43 -3.14 12.67
CA PHE A 102 8.81 -3.75 13.85
C PHE A 102 8.71 -5.26 13.65
N ASN A 103 9.41 -6.02 14.49
CA ASN A 103 9.61 -7.47 14.32
C ASN A 103 10.10 -7.80 12.89
N ASN A 104 9.35 -8.64 12.18
CA ASN A 104 9.60 -9.02 10.78
C ASN A 104 8.82 -8.17 9.76
N SER A 105 8.14 -7.12 10.22
CA SER A 105 7.39 -6.19 9.36
C SER A 105 8.11 -4.86 9.20
N ILE A 106 7.93 -4.23 8.03
CA ILE A 106 8.38 -2.87 7.75
C ILE A 106 7.14 -2.00 7.55
N GLN A 107 6.99 -0.96 8.35
CA GLN A 107 5.96 0.05 8.18
C GLN A 107 6.53 1.22 7.38
N CYS A 108 5.86 1.60 6.30
CA CYS A 108 6.23 2.72 5.44
C CYS A 108 5.11 3.75 5.45
N ASN A 109 5.32 4.90 6.08
CA ASN A 109 4.41 6.03 5.95
C ASN A 109 4.64 6.65 4.57
N PHE A 110 3.56 6.93 3.84
CA PHE A 110 3.66 7.51 2.50
C PHE A 110 2.70 8.67 2.27
N ILE A 111 3.07 9.51 1.31
CA ILE A 111 2.21 10.53 0.73
C ILE A 111 2.00 10.19 -0.75
N PRO A 112 0.75 10.07 -1.23
CA PRO A 112 0.47 9.84 -2.63
C PRO A 112 0.88 11.09 -3.40
N ASN A 113 1.75 10.90 -4.39
CA ASN A 113 1.99 11.87 -5.41
C ASN A 113 0.88 11.68 -6.44
N THR A 114 -0.20 12.44 -6.33
CA THR A 114 -1.27 12.42 -7.35
C THR A 114 -0.75 13.03 -8.64
N ILE A 115 -0.12 12.22 -9.49
CA ILE A 115 -0.10 12.48 -10.91
C ILE A 115 -1.31 11.75 -11.47
N SER A 116 -2.47 12.41 -11.45
CA SER A 116 -3.64 11.95 -12.19
C SER A 116 -3.33 12.08 -13.68
N ILE A 117 -2.72 11.06 -14.27
CA ILE A 117 -2.65 10.94 -15.73
C ILE A 117 -4.03 10.45 -16.14
N SER A 118 -4.92 11.39 -16.45
CA SER A 118 -6.10 11.07 -17.25
C SER A 118 -5.59 10.49 -18.55
N TYR A 119 -5.82 9.19 -18.77
CA TYR A 119 -5.71 8.62 -20.11
C TYR A 119 -6.70 9.39 -20.98
N VAL A 120 -6.20 10.37 -21.72
CA VAL A 120 -6.91 10.91 -22.87
C VAL A 120 -6.83 9.79 -23.90
N GLY A 121 -7.76 8.84 -23.80
CA GLY A 121 -8.00 7.88 -24.86
C GLY A 121 -8.31 8.69 -26.09
N SER A 122 -7.33 8.77 -27.00
CA SER A 122 -7.49 9.32 -28.33
C SER A 122 -8.70 8.64 -28.97
N SER A 123 -9.81 9.37 -29.09
CA SER A 123 -10.88 9.02 -29.99
C SER A 123 -10.27 9.03 -31.39
N SER A 124 -9.96 7.84 -31.91
CA SER A 124 -9.77 7.65 -33.33
C SER A 124 -11.07 8.02 -34.01
N LEU A 125 -11.11 9.23 -34.58
CA LEU A 125 -11.98 9.56 -35.70
C LEU A 125 -11.67 8.56 -36.82
N VAL A 126 -12.44 7.49 -36.89
CA VAL A 126 -12.52 6.68 -38.10
C VAL A 126 -13.54 7.38 -39.00
N SER A 127 -13.05 8.32 -39.79
CA SER A 127 -13.74 8.81 -40.98
C SER A 127 -13.36 7.89 -42.15
N SER A 128 -14.31 7.07 -42.59
CA SER A 128 -14.35 6.44 -43.91
C SER A 128 -15.78 6.08 -44.24
#